data_AF-A0A8K0P8M4-F1
#
_entry.id   AF-A0A8K0P8M4-F1
#
_cell.length_a   1.000
_cell.length_b   1.000
_cell.length_c   1.000
_cell.angle_alpha   90.00
_cell.angle_beta   90.00
_cell.angle_gamma   90.00
#
_symmetry.space_group_name_H-M   'P 1'
#
loop_
_entity.id
_entity.type
_entity.pdbx_description
1 polymer ?
#
loop_
_entity_poly.entity_id
_entity_poly.type
_entity_poly.pdbx_seq_one_letter_code
_entity_poly.pdbx_strand_id
1 'polypeptide(L)'
;MLYYSEYTTITTAEQRNRYKADFNADYDEYRYLHTIVETVSRRFAELQEMLEQQEIGSERWNSIKDQIVREYQENKRDQQYPEAKKKFQYLHEKLSHIKRLVLEYDSSVSGQIANVQKP
;
A
#
# COMPACT_ATOMS: atom_id res chain seq x y z
N MET A 1 9.02 -12.32 2.24
CA MET A 1 10.24 -13.06 1.81
C MET A 1 10.04 -13.96 0.59
N LEU A 2 8.83 -14.43 0.23
CA LEU A 2 8.66 -15.38 -0.89
C LEU A 2 8.79 -14.78 -2.30
N TYR A 3 8.41 -13.52 -2.51
CA TYR A 3 8.37 -12.95 -3.88
C TYR A 3 9.73 -12.43 -4.38
N TYR A 4 10.71 -12.17 -3.53
CA TYR A 4 12.01 -11.62 -3.97
C TYR A 4 12.82 -12.60 -4.83
N SER A 5 12.66 -13.91 -4.60
CA SER A 5 13.26 -14.96 -5.43
C SER A 5 12.52 -15.19 -6.75
N GLU A 6 11.23 -14.89 -6.80
CA GLU A 6 10.39 -15.05 -8.01
C GLU A 6 10.53 -13.86 -8.96
N TYR A 7 10.64 -12.64 -8.41
CA TYR A 7 10.78 -11.41 -9.16
C TYR A 7 12.22 -10.91 -9.08
N THR A 8 13.07 -11.43 -9.97
CA THR A 8 14.47 -11.02 -10.14
C THR A 8 14.62 -9.96 -11.24
N THR A 9 15.83 -9.39 -11.36
CA THR A 9 16.19 -8.44 -12.43
C THR A 9 15.72 -8.92 -13.79
N ILE A 10 15.01 -8.03 -14.50
CA ILE A 10 14.47 -8.32 -15.82
C ILE A 10 15.60 -8.24 -16.84
N THR A 11 15.69 -9.25 -17.70
CA THR A 11 16.68 -9.29 -18.80
C THR A 11 16.03 -9.39 -20.18
N THR A 12 14.72 -9.68 -20.26
CA THR A 12 14.00 -9.83 -21.52
C THR A 12 12.65 -9.11 -21.52
N ALA A 13 12.19 -8.71 -22.71
CA ALA A 13 10.89 -8.08 -22.90
C ALA A 13 9.71 -9.01 -22.53
N GLU A 14 9.87 -10.32 -22.74
CA GLU A 14 8.87 -11.32 -22.34
C GLU A 14 8.73 -11.39 -20.81
N GLN A 15 9.86 -11.44 -20.08
CA GLN A 15 9.86 -11.40 -18.61
C GLN A 15 9.23 -10.11 -18.08
N ARG A 16 9.52 -8.97 -18.72
CA ARG A 16 8.90 -7.68 -18.41
C ARG A 16 7.38 -7.69 -18.57
N ASN A 17 6.88 -8.27 -19.67
CA ASN A 17 5.45 -8.36 -19.93
C ASN A 17 4.75 -9.29 -18.94
N ARG A 18 5.38 -10.41 -18.56
CA ARG A 18 4.87 -11.30 -17.50
C ARG A 18 4.76 -10.57 -16.17
N TYR A 19 5.81 -9.86 -15.74
CA TYR A 19 5.79 -9.10 -14.48
C TYR A 19 4.72 -8.01 -14.48
N LYS A 20 4.48 -7.35 -15.62
CA LYS A 20 3.40 -6.38 -15.76
C LYS A 20 2.01 -7.04 -15.68
N ALA A 21 1.83 -8.23 -16.25
CA ALA A 21 0.58 -8.98 -16.14
C ALA A 21 0.30 -9.40 -14.70
N ASP A 22 1.30 -9.95 -14.01
CA ASP A 22 1.20 -10.31 -12.58
C ASP A 22 0.88 -9.09 -11.71
N PHE A 23 1.53 -7.95 -11.95
CA PHE A 23 1.24 -6.70 -11.26
C PHE A 23 -0.23 -6.32 -11.41
N ASN A 24 -0.76 -6.38 -12.64
CA ASN A 24 -2.15 -6.00 -12.91
C ASN A 24 -3.15 -6.96 -12.27
N ALA A 25 -2.86 -8.27 -12.26
CA ALA A 25 -3.73 -9.28 -11.64
C ALA A 25 -3.91 -9.05 -10.13
N ASP A 26 -2.84 -8.64 -9.45
CA ASP A 26 -2.85 -8.35 -8.02
C ASP A 26 -3.31 -6.91 -7.69
N TYR A 27 -3.41 -6.03 -8.69
CA TYR A 27 -3.66 -4.60 -8.48
C TYR A 27 -5.07 -4.31 -7.97
N ASP A 28 -6.08 -5.01 -8.48
CA ASP A 28 -7.47 -4.82 -8.06
C ASP A 28 -7.66 -5.19 -6.58
N GLU A 29 -7.04 -6.28 -6.14
CA GLU A 29 -7.04 -6.68 -4.73
C GLU A 29 -6.27 -5.68 -3.86
N TYR A 30 -5.11 -5.22 -4.33
CA TYR A 30 -4.36 -4.15 -3.64
C TYR A 30 -5.21 -2.89 -3.45
N ARG A 31 -5.93 -2.45 -4.49
CA ARG A 31 -6.80 -1.27 -4.44
C ARG A 31 -7.93 -1.46 -3.45
N TYR A 32 -8.59 -2.61 -3.46
CA TYR A 32 -9.65 -2.92 -2.50
C TYR A 32 -9.13 -2.86 -1.06
N LEU A 33 -8.02 -3.53 -0.76
CA LEU A 33 -7.43 -3.53 0.58
C LEU A 33 -6.96 -2.14 1.02
N HIS A 34 -6.44 -1.33 0.09
CA HIS A 34 -6.10 0.07 0.36
C HIS A 34 -7.31 0.84 0.87
N THR A 35 -8.49 0.68 0.26
CA THR A 35 -9.69 1.41 0.69
C THR A 35 -10.12 1.05 2.12
N ILE A 36 -9.98 -0.21 2.52
CA ILE A 36 -10.29 -0.65 3.89
C ILE A 36 -9.32 0.00 4.88
N VAL A 37 -8.01 -0.10 4.60
CA VAL A 37 -6.98 0.46 5.47
C VAL A 37 -7.12 1.98 5.58
N GLU A 38 -7.31 2.66 4.45
CA GLU A 38 -7.47 4.10 4.36
C GLU A 38 -8.72 4.60 5.12
N THR A 39 -9.83 3.87 5.02
CA THR A 39 -11.08 4.23 5.73
C THR A 39 -10.87 4.23 7.25
N VAL A 40 -10.25 3.17 7.78
CA VAL A 40 -9.95 3.06 9.21
C VAL A 40 -8.94 4.13 9.62
N SER A 41 -7.86 4.32 8.85
CA SER A 41 -6.86 5.35 9.13
C SER A 41 -7.45 6.76 9.15
N ARG A 42 -8.31 7.11 8.20
CA ARG A 42 -8.98 8.42 8.14
C ARG A 42 -9.86 8.64 9.36
N ARG A 43 -10.63 7.62 9.75
CA ARG A 43 -11.50 7.70 10.92
C ARG A 43 -10.73 8.02 12.21
N PHE A 44 -9.61 7.34 12.44
CA PHE A 44 -8.76 7.63 13.59
C PHE A 44 -8.10 9.02 13.51
N ALA A 45 -7.73 9.48 12.31
CA ALA A 45 -7.19 10.82 12.12
C ALA A 45 -8.23 11.91 12.45
N GLU A 46 -9.48 11.75 12.00
CA GLU A 46 -10.58 12.66 12.33
C GLU A 46 -10.83 12.72 13.85
N LEU A 47 -10.87 11.57 14.52
CA LEU A 47 -11.05 11.52 15.98
C LEU A 47 -9.90 12.19 16.73
N GLN A 48 -8.67 12.01 16.24
CA GLN A 48 -7.49 12.66 16.80
C GLN A 48 -7.56 14.18 16.65
N GLU A 49 -7.91 14.68 15.45
CA GLU A 49 -8.09 16.12 15.21
C GLU A 49 -9.18 16.71 16.12
N MET A 50 -10.32 16.03 16.24
CA MET A 50 -11.39 16.45 17.14
C MET A 50 -10.91 16.51 18.60
N LEU A 51 -10.10 15.54 19.04
CA LEU A 51 -9.56 15.47 20.40
C LEU A 51 -8.60 16.64 20.67
N GLU A 52 -7.75 16.99 19.71
CA GLU A 52 -6.79 18.10 19.80
C GLU A 52 -7.48 19.48 19.90
N GLN A 53 -8.70 19.59 19.37
CA GLN A 53 -9.51 20.80 19.47
C GLN A 53 -10.26 20.95 20.80
N GLN A 54 -10.28 19.92 21.65
CA GLN A 54 -10.97 19.98 22.95
C GLN A 54 -10.01 20.31 24.10
N GLU A 55 -10.52 20.99 25.12
CA GLU A 55 -9.81 21.16 26.38
C GLU A 55 -9.57 19.80 27.05
N ILE A 56 -8.31 19.51 27.39
CA ILE A 56 -7.91 18.27 28.04
C ILE A 56 -8.68 18.10 29.35
N GLY A 57 -9.31 16.93 29.51
CA GLY A 57 -10.09 16.60 30.71
C GLY A 57 -11.54 17.08 30.69
N SER A 58 -11.95 17.85 29.67
CA SER A 58 -13.37 18.15 29.45
C SER A 58 -14.21 16.88 29.20
N GLU A 59 -15.52 16.96 29.45
CA GLU A 59 -16.44 15.85 29.15
C GLU A 59 -16.36 15.42 27.69
N ARG A 60 -16.27 16.40 26.77
CA ARG A 60 -16.15 16.14 25.34
C ARG A 60 -14.83 15.45 24.99
N TRP A 61 -13.72 15.86 25.59
CA TRP A 61 -12.42 15.22 25.41
C TRP A 61 -12.43 13.76 25.88
N ASN A 62 -12.99 13.49 27.07
CA ASN A 62 -13.12 12.12 27.59
C ASN A 62 -14.01 11.25 26.69
N SER A 63 -15.13 11.80 26.19
CA SER A 63 -16.05 11.10 25.29
C SER A 63 -15.37 10.68 23.97
N ILE A 64 -14.59 11.58 23.36
CA ILE A 64 -13.83 11.28 22.14
C ILE A 64 -12.76 10.21 22.42
N LYS A 65 -12.05 10.31 23.54
CA LYS A 65 -11.06 9.30 23.96
C LYS A 65 -11.69 7.92 24.12
N ASP A 66 -12.85 7.84 24.77
CA ASP A 66 -13.57 6.58 24.93
C ASP A 66 -14.03 6.01 23.57
N GLN A 67 -14.42 6.88 22.65
CA GLN A 67 -14.77 6.48 21.29
C GLN A 67 -13.57 5.89 20.53
N ILE A 68 -12.39 6.52 20.60
CA ILE A 68 -11.15 5.98 20.01
C ILE A 68 -10.86 4.58 20.56
N VAL A 69 -10.99 4.40 21.89
CA VAL A 69 -10.75 3.10 22.53
C VAL A 69 -11.75 2.04 22.06
N ARG A 70 -13.04 2.38 21.96
CA ARG A 70 -14.08 1.46 21.46
C ARG A 70 -13.82 1.05 20.01
N GLU A 71 -13.63 2.01 19.12
CA GLU A 71 -13.39 1.73 17.69
C GLU A 71 -12.11 0.90 17.50
N TYR A 72 -11.07 1.10 18.32
CA TYR A 72 -9.88 0.26 18.31
C TYR A 72 -10.17 -1.18 18.76
N GLN A 73 -10.95 -1.37 19.82
CA GLN A 73 -11.31 -2.69 20.31
C GLN A 73 -12.18 -3.46 19.32
N GLU A 74 -13.11 -2.79 18.65
CA GLU A 74 -13.96 -3.37 17.60
C GLU A 74 -13.11 -3.80 16.39
N ASN A 75 -12.26 -2.91 15.88
CA ASN A 75 -11.33 -3.24 14.77
C ASN A 75 -10.32 -4.34 15.13
N LYS A 76 -10.02 -4.55 16.42
CA LYS A 76 -9.15 -5.63 16.87
C LYS A 76 -9.90 -6.96 17.02
N ARG A 77 -11.17 -6.91 17.39
CA ARG A 77 -12.04 -8.10 17.49
C ARG A 77 -12.43 -8.62 16.11
N ASP A 78 -12.72 -7.71 15.19
CA ASP A 78 -12.96 -8.03 13.80
C ASP A 78 -11.62 -8.34 13.12
N GLN A 79 -11.33 -9.63 12.89
CA GLN A 79 -10.06 -10.05 12.27
C GLN A 79 -9.90 -9.50 10.84
N GLN A 80 -10.97 -8.97 10.23
CA GLN A 80 -10.96 -8.42 8.90
C GLN A 80 -9.94 -7.28 8.73
N TYR A 81 -9.86 -6.32 9.66
CA TYR A 81 -8.94 -5.19 9.51
C TYR A 81 -7.45 -5.58 9.69
N PRO A 82 -7.05 -6.33 10.75
CA PRO A 82 -5.67 -6.81 10.89
C PRO A 82 -5.21 -7.67 9.71
N GLU A 83 -6.07 -8.55 9.20
CA GLU A 83 -5.78 -9.38 8.03
C GLU A 83 -5.67 -8.56 6.75
N ALA A 84 -6.62 -7.65 6.51
CA ALA A 84 -6.60 -6.74 5.37
C ALA A 84 -5.33 -5.88 5.39
N LYS A 85 -4.92 -5.35 6.54
CA LYS A 85 -3.70 -4.56 6.70
C LYS A 85 -2.44 -5.38 6.40
N LYS A 86 -2.38 -6.62 6.90
CA LYS A 86 -1.24 -7.53 6.62
C LYS A 86 -1.15 -7.86 5.13
N LYS A 87 -2.28 -8.19 4.50
CA LYS A 87 -2.34 -8.51 3.07
C LYS A 87 -2.03 -7.29 2.21
N PHE A 88 -2.54 -6.12 2.58
CA PHE A 88 -2.23 -4.84 1.96
C PHE A 88 -0.72 -4.58 1.96
N GLN A 89 -0.06 -4.69 3.13
CA GLN A 89 1.37 -4.46 3.24
C GLN A 89 2.18 -5.43 2.37
N TYR A 90 1.83 -6.71 2.39
CA TYR A 90 2.46 -7.70 1.53
C TYR A 90 2.33 -7.35 0.04
N LEU A 91 1.13 -7.02 -0.43
CA LEU A 91 0.91 -6.62 -1.81
C LEU A 91 1.62 -5.31 -2.15
N HIS A 92 1.63 -4.34 -1.22
CA HIS A 92 2.34 -3.08 -1.40
C HIS A 92 3.84 -3.30 -1.66
N GLU A 93 4.48 -4.13 -0.84
CA GLU A 93 5.91 -4.44 -0.97
C GLU A 93 6.19 -5.25 -2.26
N LYS A 94 5.37 -6.27 -2.55
CA LYS A 94 5.47 -7.08 -3.79
C LYS A 94 5.33 -6.21 -5.03
N LEU A 95 4.23 -5.45 -5.14
CA LEU A 95 3.92 -4.63 -6.30
C LEU A 95 4.95 -3.51 -6.49
N SER A 96 5.42 -2.89 -5.41
CA SER A 96 6.47 -1.87 -5.48
C SER A 96 7.78 -2.44 -6.00
N HIS A 97 8.14 -3.66 -5.58
CA HIS A 97 9.32 -4.36 -6.09
C HIS A 97 9.19 -4.69 -7.58
N ILE A 98 8.06 -5.26 -8.00
CA ILE A 98 7.79 -5.54 -9.43
C ILE A 98 7.84 -4.26 -10.27
N LYS A 99 7.19 -3.19 -9.81
CA LYS A 99 7.19 -1.89 -10.48
C LYS A 99 8.61 -1.34 -10.63
N ARG A 100 9.44 -1.43 -9.59
CA ARG A 100 10.85 -1.01 -9.64
C ARG A 100 11.62 -1.78 -10.72
N LEU A 101 11.49 -3.11 -10.75
CA LEU A 101 12.18 -3.94 -11.75
C LEU A 101 11.77 -3.58 -13.19
N VAL A 102 10.47 -3.35 -13.42
CA VAL A 102 9.96 -2.91 -14.73
C VAL A 102 10.53 -1.54 -15.11
N LEU A 103 10.55 -0.58 -14.18
CA LEU A 103 11.12 0.75 -14.41
C LEU A 103 12.63 0.71 -14.69
N GLU A 104 13.39 -0.11 -13.97
CA GLU A 104 14.82 -0.30 -14.18
C GLU A 104 15.11 -0.87 -15.58
N TYR A 105 14.36 -1.90 -15.98
CA TYR A 105 14.47 -2.48 -17.31
C TYR A 105 14.11 -1.47 -18.40
N ASP A 106 12.95 -0.82 -18.30
CA ASP A 106 12.50 0.16 -19.28
C ASP A 106 13.52 1.30 -19.44
N SER A 107 14.10 1.77 -18.32
CA SER A 107 15.15 2.81 -18.34
C SER A 107 16.44 2.34 -19.02
N SER A 108 16.85 1.09 -18.77
CA SER A 108 18.05 0.51 -19.41
C SER A 108 17.87 0.27 -20.91
N VAL A 109 16.67 -0.17 -21.34
CA VAL A 109 16.34 -0.35 -22.75
C VAL A 109 16.21 1.00 -23.46
N SER A 110 15.57 1.99 -22.85
CA SER A 110 15.54 3.37 -23.38
C SER A 110 16.94 4.00 -23.44
N GLY A 111 17.84 3.66 -22.52
CA GLY A 111 19.26 4.02 -22.58
C GLY A 111 20.06 3.32 -23.68
N GLN A 112 19.61 2.16 -24.17
CA GLN A 112 20.22 1.44 -25.30
C GLN A 112 19.80 2.00 -26.68
N ILE A 113 18.71 2.77 -26.76
CA ILE A 113 18.24 3.42 -28.00
C ILE A 113 18.98 4.76 -28.24
N ALA A 114 19.68 5.30 -27.23
CA ALA A 114 20.36 6.59 -27.33
C ALA A 114 21.72 6.57 -28.07
N ASN A 115 22.10 5.46 -28.69
CA ASN A 115 23.36 5.34 -29.45
C ASN A 115 23.19 5.10 -30.97
N VAL A 116 22.04 5.48 -31.53
CA VAL A 116 21.94 5.77 -32.96
C VAL A 116 21.75 7.28 -33.12
N GLN A 117 22.74 7.89 -33.78
CA GLN A 117 22.97 9.32 -33.94
C GLN A 117 21.74 10.11 -34.45
N LYS A 118 21.53 11.28 -33.82
CA LYS A 118 20.96 12.58 -34.26
C LYS A 118 20.74 12.81 -35.78
N PRO A 119 19.87 13.77 -36.20
CA PRO A 119 19.48 15.03 -35.54
C PRO A 119 18.12 15.06 -34.85
#